data_AF-A0A7X1WXM2-F1
#
_entry.id   AF-A0A7X1WXM2-F1
#
_cell.length_a   1.000
_cell.length_b   1.000
_cell.length_c   1.000
_cell.angle_alpha   90.00
_cell.angle_beta   90.00
_cell.angle_gamma   90.00
#
_symmetry.space_group_name_H-M   'P 1'
#
loop_
_entity.id
_entity.type
_entity.pdbx_description
1 polymer ?
#
loop_
_entity_poly.entity_id
_entity_poly.type
_entity_poly.pdbx_seq_one_letter_code
_entity_poly.pdbx_strand_id
1 'polypeptide(L)'
;GRTLRFGLRVHVFAAPTDDEAWAHVERLLEEIPKEAIERAQLQMAAYESVGQSRQTGLVKGRGRRARELEVSANLWAGVGLVRGGAGTALVGSYEHVAQRIEEYYQLGVECFVLSGFPHLEEAIHQGAELLPLLRRIGRT
;
A
#
# COMPACT_ATOMS: atom_id res chain seq x y z
N GLY A 1 -31.10 -13.78 -0.14
CA GLY A 1 -29.67 -13.70 0.23
C GLY A 1 -29.39 -12.35 0.87
N ARG A 2 -28.27 -12.20 1.59
CA ARG A 2 -27.84 -10.89 2.13
C ARG A 2 -26.94 -10.19 1.12
N THR A 3 -27.07 -8.87 0.99
CA THR A 3 -26.12 -8.04 0.23
C THR A 3 -24.93 -7.72 1.14
N LEU A 4 -23.73 -8.09 0.70
CA LEU A 4 -22.49 -7.79 1.41
C LEU A 4 -21.82 -6.56 0.81
N ARG A 5 -21.10 -5.82 1.64
CA ARG A 5 -20.23 -4.71 1.23
C ARG A 5 -18.78 -5.11 1.45
N PHE A 6 -17.90 -4.66 0.58
CA PHE A 6 -16.48 -4.99 0.64
C PHE A 6 -15.65 -3.76 1.02
N GLY A 7 -14.59 -3.99 1.80
CA GLY A 7 -13.63 -2.97 2.15
C GLY A 7 -12.21 -3.42 1.84
N LEU A 8 -11.35 -2.46 1.51
CA LEU A 8 -9.93 -2.65 1.24
C LEU A 8 -9.09 -1.91 2.28
N ARG A 9 -8.11 -2.62 2.84
CA ARG A 9 -7.06 -2.03 3.68
C ARG A 9 -5.79 -1.92 2.87
N VAL A 10 -5.28 -0.71 2.67
CA VAL A 10 -4.05 -0.48 1.89
C VAL A 10 -3.28 0.72 2.43
N HIS A 11 -1.95 0.67 2.34
CA HIS A 11 -1.12 1.84 2.61
C HIS A 11 -1.10 2.80 1.41
N VAL A 12 -0.74 4.05 1.64
CA VAL A 12 -0.57 5.03 0.56
C VAL A 12 0.74 5.78 0.76
N PHE A 13 1.53 5.85 -0.31
CA PHE A 13 2.66 6.75 -0.47
C PHE A 13 2.41 7.56 -1.75
N ALA A 14 1.77 8.71 -1.59
CA ALA A 14 1.41 9.57 -2.70
C ALA A 14 2.23 10.86 -2.67
N ALA A 15 2.65 11.31 -3.84
CA ALA A 15 3.40 12.55 -4.01
C ALA A 15 2.88 13.30 -5.26
N PRO A 16 3.36 14.53 -5.53
CA PRO A 16 3.05 15.21 -6.79
C PRO A 16 3.42 14.43 -8.06
N THR A 17 4.46 13.60 -8.01
CA THR A 17 4.90 12.78 -9.14
C THR A 17 5.15 11.32 -8.72
N ASP A 18 5.09 10.39 -9.69
CA ASP A 18 5.46 9.00 -9.42
C ASP A 18 6.90 8.89 -8.92
N ASP A 19 7.84 9.58 -9.58
CA ASP A 19 9.26 9.49 -9.24
C ASP A 19 9.52 9.93 -7.80
N GLU A 20 8.84 10.97 -7.32
CA GLU A 20 8.94 11.40 -5.92
C GLU A 20 8.41 10.34 -4.95
N ALA A 21 7.25 9.73 -5.24
CA ALA A 21 6.67 8.69 -4.40
C ALA A 21 7.56 7.43 -4.37
N TRP A 22 8.09 7.02 -5.51
CA TRP A 22 8.97 5.87 -5.63
C TRP A 22 10.33 6.11 -4.99
N ALA A 23 10.90 7.30 -5.15
CA ALA A 23 12.13 7.68 -4.45
C ALA A 23 11.92 7.75 -2.94
N HIS A 24 10.74 8.15 -2.46
CA HIS A 24 10.41 8.14 -1.05
C HIS A 24 10.43 6.72 -0.46
N VAL A 25 9.72 5.77 -1.09
CA VAL A 25 9.70 4.38 -0.59
C VAL A 25 11.05 3.68 -0.74
N GLU A 26 11.87 4.05 -1.73
CA GLU A 26 13.25 3.58 -1.86
C GLU A 26 14.09 4.00 -0.65
N ARG A 27 14.07 5.30 -0.29
CA ARG A 27 14.78 5.81 0.89
C ARG A 27 14.33 5.12 2.18
N LEU A 28 13.02 4.95 2.35
CA LEU A 28 12.49 4.22 3.51
C LEU A 28 13.02 2.77 3.58
N LEU A 29 13.17 2.08 2.46
CA LEU A 29 13.74 0.73 2.45
C LEU A 29 15.24 0.71 2.76
N GLU A 30 15.99 1.71 2.28
CA GLU A 30 17.42 1.85 2.55
C GLU A 30 17.70 2.06 4.04
N GLU A 31 16.80 2.76 4.74
CA GLU A 31 16.90 3.00 6.18
C GLU A 31 16.59 1.75 7.04
N ILE A 32 15.96 0.72 6.48
CA ILE A 32 15.58 -0.48 7.22
C ILE A 32 16.76 -1.50 7.25
N PRO A 33 17.28 -1.84 8.45
CA PRO A 33 18.33 -2.83 8.58
C PRO A 33 17.89 -4.21 8.08
N LYS A 34 18.80 -4.95 7.46
CA LYS A 34 18.51 -6.29 6.93
C LYS A 34 18.02 -7.23 8.02
N GLU A 35 18.64 -7.15 9.20
CA GLU A 35 18.34 -7.98 10.36
C GLU A 35 16.93 -7.69 10.92
N ALA A 36 16.46 -6.46 10.77
CA ALA A 36 15.10 -6.08 11.15
C ALA A 36 14.06 -6.72 10.21
N ILE A 37 14.34 -6.74 8.91
CA ILE A 37 13.51 -7.44 7.91
C ILE A 37 13.50 -8.93 8.19
N GLU A 38 14.67 -9.55 8.35
CA GLU A 38 14.77 -11.00 8.62
C GLU A 38 13.99 -11.39 9.88
N ARG A 39 14.14 -10.62 10.96
CA ARG A 39 13.38 -10.84 12.20
C ARG A 39 11.87 -10.72 11.98
N ALA A 40 11.42 -9.70 11.27
CA ALA A 40 10.01 -9.49 10.98
C ALA A 40 9.44 -10.62 10.11
N GLN A 41 10.18 -11.08 9.09
CA GLN A 41 9.78 -12.20 8.23
C GLN A 41 9.68 -13.51 9.01
N LEU A 42 10.62 -13.79 9.92
CA LEU A 42 10.55 -14.96 10.81
C LEU A 42 9.31 -14.91 11.71
N GLN A 43 9.02 -13.75 12.30
CA GLN A 43 7.83 -13.57 13.13
C GLN A 43 6.53 -13.76 12.34
N MET A 44 6.44 -13.19 11.13
CA MET A 44 5.26 -13.32 10.26
C MET A 44 5.07 -14.75 9.73
N ALA A 45 6.16 -15.50 9.50
CA ALA A 45 6.10 -16.89 9.08
C ALA A 45 5.53 -17.83 10.17
N ALA A 46 5.60 -17.42 11.44
CA ALA A 46 5.01 -18.17 12.55
C ALA A 46 3.49 -17.99 12.68
N TYR A 47 2.89 -17.06 11.93
CA TYR A 47 1.43 -16.87 11.97
C TYR A 47 0.70 -17.94 11.15
N GLU A 48 -0.37 -18.49 11.71
CA GLU A 48 -1.23 -19.49 11.06
C GLU A 48 -2.26 -18.87 10.08
N SER A 49 -2.27 -17.53 9.96
CA SER A 49 -3.21 -16.81 9.10
C SER A 49 -2.90 -17.05 7.62
N VAL A 50 -3.87 -17.63 6.89
CA VAL A 50 -3.81 -17.74 5.42
C VAL A 50 -3.64 -16.36 4.77
N GLY A 51 -4.28 -15.33 5.33
CA GLY A 51 -4.14 -13.96 4.85
C GLY A 51 -2.70 -13.47 4.98
N GLN A 52 -2.07 -13.68 6.13
CA GLN A 52 -0.66 -13.34 6.32
C GLN A 52 0.25 -14.15 5.38
N SER A 53 0.03 -15.46 5.26
CA SER A 53 0.82 -16.34 4.37
C SER A 53 0.80 -15.84 2.91
N ARG A 54 -0.37 -15.41 2.43
CA ARG A 54 -0.50 -14.79 1.10
C ARG A 54 0.29 -13.48 0.98
N GLN A 55 0.25 -12.62 2.00
CA GLN A 55 1.01 -11.37 2.03
C GLN A 55 2.52 -11.62 2.03
N THR A 56 3.02 -12.55 2.85
CA THR A 56 4.44 -12.96 2.85
C THR A 56 4.86 -13.54 1.50
N GLY A 57 3.95 -14.26 0.83
CA GLY A 57 4.17 -14.76 -0.53
C GLY A 57 4.42 -13.67 -1.57
N LEU A 58 3.93 -12.44 -1.37
CA LEU A 58 4.11 -11.33 -2.31
C LEU A 58 5.57 -10.87 -2.40
N VAL A 59 6.33 -10.97 -1.31
CA VAL A 59 7.73 -10.52 -1.23
C VAL A 59 8.74 -11.67 -1.39
N LYS A 60 8.29 -12.92 -1.31
CA LYS A 60 9.16 -14.10 -1.37
C LYS A 60 9.90 -14.18 -2.71
N GLY A 61 11.23 -14.22 -2.66
CA GLY A 61 12.09 -14.34 -3.84
C GLY A 61 12.27 -13.05 -4.64
N ARG A 62 11.75 -11.91 -4.14
CA ARG A 62 11.99 -10.59 -4.72
C ARG A 62 13.25 -9.95 -4.14
N GLY A 63 13.79 -8.97 -4.86
CA GLY A 63 14.91 -8.16 -4.38
C GLY A 63 14.50 -7.13 -3.33
N ARG A 64 15.38 -6.15 -3.08
CA ARG A 64 15.23 -5.16 -2.02
C ARG A 64 15.07 -3.73 -2.53
N ARG A 65 15.16 -3.49 -3.83
CA ARG A 65 14.84 -2.19 -4.42
C ARG A 65 13.33 -1.99 -4.44
N ALA A 66 12.86 -0.76 -4.31
CA ALA A 66 11.43 -0.47 -4.25
C ALA A 66 10.67 -1.05 -5.46
N ARG A 67 11.23 -0.88 -6.67
CA ARG A 67 10.63 -1.38 -7.91
C ARG A 67 10.59 -2.91 -8.02
N GLU A 68 11.51 -3.62 -7.38
CA GLU A 68 11.49 -5.10 -7.38
C GLU A 68 10.32 -5.66 -6.55
N LEU A 69 9.80 -4.85 -5.62
CA LEU A 69 8.70 -5.18 -4.72
C LEU A 69 7.35 -4.68 -5.25
N GLU A 70 7.31 -4.12 -6.45
CA GLU A 70 6.08 -3.81 -7.18
C GLU A 70 5.43 -5.11 -7.68
N VAL A 71 4.22 -5.40 -7.18
CA VAL A 71 3.49 -6.65 -7.49
C VAL A 71 2.41 -6.46 -8.55
N SER A 72 1.99 -5.21 -8.76
CA SER A 72 1.12 -4.74 -9.84
C SER A 72 1.40 -3.23 -10.02
N ALA A 73 0.93 -2.62 -11.10
CA ALA A 73 1.10 -1.19 -11.36
C ALA A 73 0.71 -0.35 -10.13
N ASN A 74 1.68 0.41 -9.60
CA ASN A 74 1.54 1.24 -8.41
C ASN A 74 1.17 0.49 -7.13
N LEU A 75 1.20 -0.85 -7.11
CA LEU A 75 0.92 -1.67 -5.93
C LEU A 75 2.22 -2.32 -5.44
N TRP A 76 2.68 -1.84 -4.30
CA TRP A 76 3.98 -2.17 -3.74
C TRP A 76 3.87 -3.02 -2.48
N ALA A 77 4.59 -4.13 -2.41
CA ALA A 77 4.54 -5.07 -1.28
C ALA A 77 5.62 -4.82 -0.21
N GLY A 78 6.42 -3.75 -0.33
CA GLY A 78 7.54 -3.49 0.58
C GLY A 78 7.15 -3.24 2.04
N VAL A 79 5.92 -2.79 2.31
CA VAL A 79 5.39 -2.69 3.69
C VAL A 79 5.39 -4.06 4.38
N GLY A 80 5.09 -5.12 3.62
CA GLY A 80 5.08 -6.51 4.09
C GLY A 80 6.47 -7.06 4.45
N LEU A 81 7.56 -6.32 4.22
CA LEU A 81 8.90 -6.72 4.67
C LEU A 81 9.05 -6.61 6.18
N VAL A 82 8.45 -5.59 6.81
CA VAL A 82 8.64 -5.28 8.24
C VAL A 82 7.35 -5.30 9.05
N ARG A 83 6.18 -5.26 8.39
CA ARG A 83 4.89 -5.17 9.10
C ARG A 83 3.91 -6.24 8.64
N GLY A 84 3.31 -6.92 9.62
CA GLY A 84 2.18 -7.82 9.39
C GLY A 84 0.87 -7.08 9.07
N GLY A 85 -0.12 -7.82 8.59
CA GLY A 85 -1.46 -7.30 8.27
C GLY A 85 -1.55 -6.72 6.86
N ALA A 86 -1.53 -5.40 6.72
CA ALA A 86 -1.61 -4.72 5.43
C ALA A 86 -0.24 -4.73 4.74
N GLY A 87 0.04 -5.77 3.94
CA GLY A 87 1.34 -5.98 3.32
C GLY A 87 1.61 -5.13 2.07
N THR A 88 0.63 -4.35 1.60
CA THR A 88 0.74 -3.57 0.36
C THR A 88 0.44 -2.08 0.54
N ALA A 89 1.02 -1.27 -0.34
CA ALA A 89 0.79 0.16 -0.48
C ALA A 89 0.52 0.55 -1.93
N LEU A 90 -0.30 1.57 -2.13
CA LEU A 90 -0.36 2.31 -3.39
C LEU A 90 0.77 3.34 -3.41
N VAL A 91 1.61 3.33 -4.44
CA VAL A 91 2.78 4.21 -4.58
C VAL A 91 2.73 4.91 -5.93
N GLY A 92 2.67 6.23 -5.96
CA GLY A 92 2.65 7.01 -7.20
C GLY A 92 2.22 8.46 -7.01
N SER A 93 1.92 9.14 -8.12
CA SER A 93 1.32 10.46 -8.05
C SER A 93 -0.06 10.43 -7.40
N TYR A 94 -0.54 11.57 -6.89
CA TYR A 94 -1.91 11.67 -6.35
C TYR A 94 -2.96 11.20 -7.37
N GLU A 95 -2.78 11.52 -8.66
CA GLU A 95 -3.65 11.09 -9.75
C GLU A 95 -3.62 9.58 -9.98
N HIS A 96 -2.43 8.98 -10.04
CA HIS A 96 -2.32 7.53 -10.26
C HIS A 96 -2.85 6.75 -9.05
N VAL A 97 -2.60 7.22 -7.83
CA VAL A 97 -3.18 6.62 -6.62
C VAL A 97 -4.71 6.74 -6.64
N ALA A 98 -5.27 7.89 -7.02
CA ALA A 98 -6.72 8.06 -7.16
C ALA A 98 -7.31 7.08 -8.19
N GLN A 99 -6.65 6.91 -9.34
CA GLN A 99 -7.05 5.96 -10.37
C GLN A 99 -7.04 4.51 -9.87
N ARG A 100 -6.01 4.09 -9.12
CA ARG A 100 -5.98 2.74 -8.54
C ARG A 100 -7.13 2.52 -7.53
N ILE A 101 -7.46 3.54 -6.74
CA ILE A 101 -8.60 3.48 -5.80
C ILE A 101 -9.93 3.37 -6.56
N GLU A 102 -10.08 4.11 -7.66
CA GLU A 102 -11.24 4.02 -8.55
C GLU A 102 -11.41 2.62 -9.14
N GLU A 103 -10.33 1.99 -9.60
CA GLU A 103 -10.39 0.63 -10.13
C GLU A 103 -10.90 -0.37 -9.07
N TYR A 104 -10.45 -0.25 -7.82
CA TYR A 104 -10.99 -1.07 -6.73
C TYR A 104 -12.47 -0.76 -6.46
N TYR A 105 -12.88 0.52 -6.55
CA TYR A 105 -14.27 0.92 -6.39
C TYR A 105 -15.16 0.31 -7.48
N GLN A 106 -14.71 0.32 -8.75
CA GLN A 106 -15.40 -0.30 -9.87
C GLN A 106 -15.52 -1.84 -9.72
N LEU A 107 -14.61 -2.46 -8.96
CA LEU A 107 -14.67 -3.88 -8.58
C LEU A 107 -15.60 -4.16 -7.37
N GLY A 108 -16.29 -3.16 -6.84
CA GLY A 108 -17.26 -3.28 -5.75
C GLY A 108 -16.69 -3.07 -4.34
N VAL A 109 -15.49 -2.49 -4.22
CA VAL A 109 -14.95 -2.05 -2.92
C VAL A 109 -15.55 -0.68 -2.56
N GLU A 110 -16.33 -0.63 -1.49
CA GLU A 110 -17.04 0.60 -1.08
C GLU A 110 -16.41 1.28 0.14
N CYS A 111 -15.48 0.62 0.81
CA CYS A 111 -14.85 1.14 2.02
C CYS A 111 -13.33 1.02 1.92
N PHE A 112 -12.61 2.12 2.14
CA PHE A 112 -11.15 2.14 2.09
C PHE A 112 -10.60 2.52 3.45
N VAL A 113 -9.79 1.63 4.03
CA VAL A 113 -9.02 1.90 5.24
C VAL A 113 -7.60 2.23 4.80
N LEU A 114 -7.29 3.53 4.76
CA LEU A 114 -6.01 4.04 4.32
C LEU A 114 -5.07 4.29 5.50
N SER A 115 -3.77 4.27 5.24
CA SER A 115 -2.74 4.70 6.19
C SER A 115 -1.47 5.12 5.46
N GLY A 116 -0.77 6.13 5.96
CA GLY A 116 0.57 6.49 5.52
C GLY A 116 1.52 6.63 6.70
N PHE A 117 2.79 6.92 6.43
CA PHE A 117 3.80 7.20 7.44
C PHE A 117 4.47 8.56 7.21
N PRO A 118 4.52 9.45 8.23
CA PRO A 118 3.83 9.35 9.52
C PRO A 118 2.32 9.60 9.38
N HIS A 119 1.52 9.07 10.31
CA HIS A 119 0.06 8.97 10.12
C HIS A 119 -0.67 10.31 10.09
N LEU A 120 -0.21 11.31 10.85
CA LEU A 120 -0.89 12.60 10.97
C LEU A 120 -0.72 13.41 9.67
N GLU A 121 0.51 13.58 9.25
CA GLU A 121 0.91 14.28 8.04
C GLU A 121 0.25 13.64 6.82
N GLU A 122 0.28 12.31 6.74
CA GLU A 122 -0.33 11.58 5.63
C GLU A 122 -1.86 11.67 5.63
N ALA A 123 -2.51 11.73 6.80
CA ALA A 123 -3.95 12.00 6.84
C ALA A 123 -4.28 13.40 6.31
N ILE A 124 -3.45 14.40 6.61
CA ILE A 124 -3.60 15.77 6.10
C ILE A 124 -3.37 15.81 4.59
N HIS A 125 -2.26 15.24 4.09
CA HIS A 125 -1.93 15.20 2.66
C HIS A 125 -3.00 14.46 1.86
N GLN A 126 -3.47 13.31 2.33
CA GLN A 126 -4.54 12.56 1.65
C GLN A 126 -5.85 13.36 1.64
N GLY A 127 -6.16 14.08 2.72
CA GLY A 127 -7.33 14.96 2.78
C GLY A 127 -7.25 16.15 1.82
N ALA A 128 -6.06 16.74 1.66
CA ALA A 128 -5.83 17.91 0.83
C ALA A 128 -5.71 17.57 -0.67
N GLU A 129 -4.97 16.53 -1.02
CA GLU A 129 -4.56 16.24 -2.40
C GLU A 129 -5.35 15.09 -3.02
N LEU A 130 -5.53 13.99 -2.28
CA LEU A 130 -6.14 12.77 -2.82
C LEU A 130 -7.68 12.81 -2.80
N LEU A 131 -8.27 13.29 -1.71
CA LEU A 131 -9.72 13.32 -1.53
C LEU A 131 -10.47 14.16 -2.58
N PRO A 132 -9.97 15.34 -3.03
CA PRO A 132 -10.61 16.07 -4.13
C PRO A 132 -10.65 15.31 -5.45
N LEU A 133 -9.60 14.53 -5.76
CA LEU A 133 -9.53 13.70 -6.96
C LEU A 133 -10.59 12.58 -6.91
N LEU A 134 -10.70 11.89 -5.79
CA LEU A 134 -11.70 10.84 -5.57
C LEU A 134 -13.14 11.37 -5.64
N ARG A 135 -13.38 12.59 -5.14
CA ARG A 135 -14.71 13.24 -5.24
C ARG A 135 -15.10 13.59 -6.67
N ARG A 136 -14.12 13.86 -7.54
CA ARG A 136 -14.38 14.12 -8.96
C ARG A 136 -14.80 12.84 -9.67
N ILE A 137 -14.10 11.76 -9.37
CA ILE A 137 -14.36 10.41 -9.88
C ILE A 137 -15.73 9.90 -9.45
N GLY A 138 -16.08 9.99 -8.16
CA GLY A 138 -17.35 9.47 -7.64
C GLY A 138 -18.61 10.27 -8.02
N ARG A 139 -18.47 11.36 -8.80
CA ARG A 139 -19.59 12.16 -9.33
C ARG A 139 -19.97 11.78 -10.77
N THR A 140 -19.13 11.01 -11.46
CA THR A 140 -19.36 10.44 -12.79
C THR A 140 -19.94 9.05 -12.67
#